data_AF-A0AAV8Y4V2-F1
#
_entry.id   AF-A0AAV8Y4V2-F1
#
_cell.length_a   1.000
_cell.length_b   1.000
_cell.length_c   1.000
_cell.angle_alpha   90.00
_cell.angle_beta   90.00
_cell.angle_gamma   90.00
#
_symmetry.space_group_name_H-M   'P 1'
#
loop_
_entity.id
_entity.type
_entity.pdbx_description
1 polymer ?
#
loop_
_entity_poly.entity_id
_entity_poly.type
_entity_poly.pdbx_seq_one_letter_code
_entity_poly.pdbx_strand_id
1 'polypeptide(L)'
;MYRLDFNRLKDLIVFYSKIKNLCLFQSLGILGSIPAAWLILTLLVLLIYLLTRCCDRKPRPSRSISALKITLAIVSVLCCAAVGLGLYGNDDLHNGLIQTLNQGKQVDILVSKIRNQTEAIERQLRIQAGGQLNNIQNIFEAPTSNMTLFKLTDGYLKKLIGNNTMAANAAADIRQPLVGLDLTPKIILGEKLEAIRWPFTMAVLSILLILCVILLVGVARHNRCALIAFSVCGLLAVIASYLMASVYLASSVALGDLCMAPDKFIEDQASTDLSKEILKYYTNCERARANPFTQRLREAKTTLENMRLNLNALTKPAQYLFPQKGLDTKISSLKNDINAADNFIHSLTALVDCRSLHMHYLRGARALCNVGLLGLTLMLASAVLAGLLLTALVWVDSHTWIYIRKKKDYHQVNENDPYLPPPQASQAIAARTLQRSQGSSYPPDTPPPSYTAALLHNRSTHATAPPSHEADLLLY
;
A
#
# COMPACT_ATOMS: atom_id res chain seq x y z
N MET A 1 -32.93 24.35 31.52
CA MET A 1 -33.20 23.26 30.57
C MET A 1 -32.17 23.39 29.43
N TYR A 2 -30.95 22.89 29.63
CA TYR A 2 -29.88 23.00 28.63
C TYR A 2 -30.09 21.95 27.55
N ARG A 3 -30.51 22.40 26.36
CA ARG A 3 -30.53 21.60 25.15
C ARG A 3 -29.07 21.37 24.75
N LEU A 4 -28.53 20.17 25.02
CA LEU A 4 -27.25 19.75 24.47
C LEU A 4 -27.37 19.77 22.94
N ASP A 5 -26.76 20.78 22.30
CA ASP A 5 -26.69 20.90 20.85
C ASP A 5 -25.87 19.72 20.30
N PHE A 6 -26.57 18.66 19.92
CA PHE A 6 -26.02 17.42 19.39
C PHE A 6 -25.14 17.66 18.15
N ASN A 7 -25.39 18.74 17.41
CA ASN A 7 -24.56 19.17 16.27
C ASN A 7 -23.17 19.62 16.72
N ARG A 8 -23.06 20.36 17.84
CA ARG A 8 -21.77 20.84 18.37
C ARG A 8 -20.89 19.69 18.87
N LEU A 9 -21.50 18.61 19.36
CA LEU A 9 -20.79 17.39 19.78
C LEU A 9 -20.28 16.60 18.56
N LYS A 10 -21.09 16.50 17.49
CA LYS A 10 -20.68 15.90 16.22
C LYS A 10 -19.50 16.66 15.59
N ASP A 11 -19.56 17.99 15.58
CA ASP A 11 -18.47 18.84 15.06
C ASP A 11 -17.18 18.70 15.86
N LEU A 12 -17.29 18.58 17.20
CA LEU A 12 -16.13 18.36 18.08
C LEU A 12 -15.47 16.99 17.84
N ILE A 13 -16.27 15.94 17.61
CA ILE A 13 -15.78 14.59 17.31
C ILE A 13 -15.11 14.55 15.93
N VAL A 14 -15.69 15.22 14.93
CA VAL A 14 -15.10 15.34 13.59
C VAL A 14 -13.79 16.14 13.65
N PHE A 15 -13.75 17.23 14.42
CA PHE A 15 -12.54 18.04 14.63
C PHE A 15 -11.43 17.26 15.33
N TYR A 16 -11.77 16.49 16.37
CA TYR A 16 -10.83 15.64 17.10
C TYR A 16 -10.28 14.50 16.22
N SER A 17 -11.14 13.86 15.42
CA SER A 17 -10.72 12.84 14.43
C SER A 17 -9.79 13.45 13.37
N LYS A 18 -10.08 14.68 12.90
CA LYS A 18 -9.24 15.40 11.94
C LYS A 18 -7.86 15.77 12.52
N ILE A 19 -7.79 16.19 13.78
CA ILE A 19 -6.52 16.49 14.47
C ILE A 19 -5.69 15.23 14.69
N LYS A 20 -6.30 14.12 15.11
CA LYS A 20 -5.61 12.85 15.33
C LYS A 20 -5.01 12.31 14.03
N ASN A 21 -5.77 12.40 12.94
CA ASN A 21 -5.29 12.05 11.60
C ASN A 21 -4.16 12.97 11.14
N LEU A 22 -4.22 14.28 11.43
CA LEU A 22 -3.16 15.23 11.08
C LEU A 22 -1.82 14.92 11.80
N CYS A 23 -1.87 14.60 13.09
CA CYS A 23 -0.69 14.23 13.86
C CYS A 23 -0.08 12.91 13.37
N LEU A 24 -0.94 11.95 12.99
CA LEU A 24 -0.52 10.69 12.37
C LEU A 24 0.21 10.96 11.04
N PHE A 25 -0.40 11.73 10.12
CA PHE A 25 0.23 12.09 8.85
C PHE A 25 1.55 12.86 9.02
N GLN A 26 1.65 13.73 10.02
CA GLN A 26 2.89 14.46 10.31
C GLN A 26 4.01 13.53 10.78
N SER A 27 3.72 12.58 11.68
CA SER A 27 4.69 11.58 12.13
C SER A 27 5.12 10.63 11.01
N LEU A 28 4.18 10.18 10.18
CA LEU A 28 4.46 9.36 9.00
C LEU A 28 5.30 10.10 7.95
N GLY A 29 5.03 11.41 7.75
CA GLY A 29 5.84 12.25 6.87
C GLY A 29 7.29 12.37 7.33
N ILE A 30 7.51 12.52 8.64
CA ILE A 30 8.86 12.57 9.22
C ILE A 30 9.57 11.23 9.03
N LEU A 31 8.92 10.10 9.34
CA LEU A 31 9.55 8.79 9.18
C LEU A 31 9.85 8.47 7.71
N GLY A 32 8.90 8.74 6.81
CA GLY A 32 9.08 8.59 5.38
C GLY A 32 10.19 9.49 4.81
N SER A 33 10.53 10.60 5.47
CA SER A 33 11.61 11.48 5.01
C SER A 33 13.01 10.90 5.24
N ILE A 34 13.19 9.88 6.09
CA ILE A 34 14.50 9.34 6.45
C ILE A 34 15.22 8.73 5.22
N PRO A 35 14.61 7.82 4.43
CA PRO A 35 15.24 7.32 3.21
C PRO A 35 15.49 8.42 2.17
N ALA A 36 14.64 9.44 2.11
CA ALA A 36 14.82 10.57 1.19
C ALA A 36 16.01 11.47 1.60
N ALA A 37 16.17 11.75 2.89
CA ALA A 37 17.33 12.47 3.42
C ALA A 37 18.64 11.69 3.17
N TRP A 38 18.60 10.37 3.36
CA TRP A 38 19.73 9.49 3.04
C TRP A 38 20.06 9.51 1.54
N LEU A 39 19.05 9.51 0.67
CA LEU A 39 19.24 9.69 -0.76
C LEU A 39 19.94 11.02 -1.09
N ILE A 40 19.49 12.14 -0.52
CA ILE A 40 20.12 13.45 -0.79
C ILE A 40 21.59 13.43 -0.37
N LEU A 41 21.89 12.88 0.81
CA LEU A 41 23.25 12.76 1.31
C LEU A 41 24.12 11.88 0.40
N THR A 42 23.63 10.70 0.00
CA THR A 42 24.38 9.79 -0.88
C THR A 42 24.62 10.37 -2.27
N LEU A 43 23.65 11.09 -2.85
CA LEU A 43 23.82 11.78 -4.12
C LEU A 43 24.81 12.96 -4.02
N LEU A 44 24.80 13.70 -2.92
CA LEU A 44 25.76 14.78 -2.67
C LEU A 44 27.19 14.23 -2.56
N VAL A 45 27.38 13.15 -1.81
CA VAL A 45 28.69 12.48 -1.69
C VAL A 45 29.15 11.94 -3.05
N LEU A 46 28.26 11.31 -3.82
CA LEU A 46 28.55 10.82 -5.17
C LEU A 46 28.98 11.98 -6.08
N LEU A 47 28.27 13.11 -6.04
CA LEU A 47 28.59 14.30 -6.84
C LEU A 47 29.99 14.84 -6.50
N ILE A 48 30.29 15.04 -5.20
CA ILE A 48 31.61 15.49 -4.76
C ILE A 48 32.70 14.49 -5.18
N TYR A 49 32.44 13.20 -5.05
CA TYR A 49 33.36 12.15 -5.47
C TYR A 49 33.66 12.22 -6.99
N LEU A 50 32.63 12.41 -7.83
CA LEU A 50 32.81 12.55 -9.27
C LEU A 50 33.60 13.81 -9.62
N LEU A 51 33.32 14.95 -8.96
CA LEU A 51 34.04 16.21 -9.19
C LEU A 51 35.52 16.11 -8.78
N THR A 52 35.82 15.56 -7.60
CA THR A 52 37.19 15.39 -7.11
C THR A 52 38.00 14.42 -7.96
N ARG A 53 37.37 13.35 -8.48
CA ARG A 53 38.02 12.38 -9.37
C ARG A 53 38.22 12.88 -10.80
N CYS A 54 37.34 13.74 -11.31
CA CYS A 54 37.61 14.44 -12.58
C CYS A 54 38.91 15.25 -12.52
N CYS A 55 39.34 15.67 -11.32
CA CYS A 55 40.59 16.41 -11.09
C CYS A 55 41.82 15.52 -10.81
N ASP A 56 41.68 14.23 -10.44
CA ASP A 56 42.80 13.32 -10.13
C ASP A 56 43.14 12.38 -11.31
N ARG A 57 44.26 12.64 -12.00
CA ARG A 57 44.69 11.93 -13.23
C ARG A 57 45.61 10.73 -13.00
N LYS A 58 45.89 10.32 -11.76
CA LYS A 58 46.94 9.34 -11.46
C LYS A 58 46.60 7.92 -11.96
N PRO A 59 47.50 7.24 -12.72
CA PRO A 59 47.27 5.86 -13.19
C PRO A 59 47.36 4.83 -12.04
N ARG A 60 46.52 3.78 -12.08
CA ARG A 60 46.46 2.71 -11.06
C ARG A 60 47.06 1.38 -11.58
N PRO A 61 47.59 0.52 -10.68
CA PRO A 61 48.17 -0.78 -11.03
C PRO A 61 47.12 -1.80 -11.52
N SER A 62 47.53 -2.70 -12.42
CA SER A 62 46.66 -3.65 -13.14
C SER A 62 45.90 -4.65 -12.24
N ARG A 63 46.51 -5.12 -11.14
CA ARG A 63 45.86 -6.02 -10.16
C ARG A 63 44.61 -5.42 -9.51
N SER A 64 44.57 -4.09 -9.34
CA SER A 64 43.42 -3.38 -8.77
C SER A 64 42.19 -3.40 -9.68
N ILE A 65 42.38 -3.57 -10.99
CA ILE A 65 41.28 -3.57 -11.98
C ILE A 65 40.56 -4.91 -11.96
N SER A 66 41.29 -6.03 -11.88
CA SER A 66 40.67 -7.37 -11.82
C SER A 66 39.83 -7.55 -10.55
N ALA A 67 40.32 -7.09 -9.39
CA ALA A 67 39.55 -7.11 -8.15
C ALA A 67 38.24 -6.30 -8.26
N LEU A 68 38.29 -5.13 -8.89
CA LEU A 68 37.12 -4.25 -9.09
C LEU A 68 36.02 -4.92 -9.93
N LYS A 69 36.39 -5.69 -10.97
CA LYS A 69 35.44 -6.44 -11.80
C LYS A 69 34.75 -7.54 -11.00
N ILE A 70 35.50 -8.26 -10.17
CA ILE A 70 34.96 -9.32 -9.31
C ILE A 70 33.99 -8.74 -8.29
N THR A 71 34.37 -7.64 -7.63
CA THR A 71 33.50 -6.94 -6.68
C THR A 71 32.19 -6.50 -7.35
N LEU A 72 32.27 -5.90 -8.54
CA LEU A 72 31.08 -5.41 -9.24
C LEU A 72 30.15 -6.56 -9.71
N ALA A 73 30.71 -7.71 -10.10
CA ALA A 73 29.93 -8.90 -10.38
C ALA A 73 29.20 -9.44 -9.13
N ILE A 74 29.91 -9.55 -8.00
CA ILE A 74 29.34 -10.03 -6.73
C ILE A 74 28.21 -9.09 -6.25
N VAL A 75 28.46 -7.79 -6.22
CA VAL A 75 27.47 -6.79 -5.78
C VAL A 75 26.25 -6.79 -6.71
N SER A 76 26.44 -7.02 -8.01
CA SER A 76 25.34 -7.12 -8.97
C SER A 76 24.47 -8.37 -8.73
N VAL A 77 25.08 -9.52 -8.42
CA VAL A 77 24.33 -10.73 -8.06
C VAL A 77 23.55 -10.53 -6.75
N LEU A 78 24.16 -9.90 -5.74
CA LEU A 78 23.45 -9.54 -4.50
C LEU A 78 22.30 -8.58 -4.77
N CYS A 79 22.46 -7.65 -5.71
CA CYS A 79 21.41 -6.73 -6.12
C CYS A 79 20.24 -7.49 -6.79
N CYS A 80 20.54 -8.47 -7.65
CA CYS A 80 19.50 -9.35 -8.22
C CYS A 80 18.75 -10.11 -7.11
N ALA A 81 19.45 -10.63 -6.10
CA ALA A 81 18.81 -11.31 -4.97
C ALA A 81 17.91 -10.36 -4.16
N ALA A 82 18.36 -9.13 -3.92
CA ALA A 82 17.55 -8.10 -3.25
C ALA A 82 16.29 -7.77 -4.05
N VAL A 83 16.39 -7.58 -5.38
CA VAL A 83 15.24 -7.35 -6.26
C VAL A 83 14.28 -8.55 -6.26
N GLY A 84 14.81 -9.78 -6.26
CA GLY A 84 14.03 -11.01 -6.14
C GLY A 84 13.20 -11.07 -4.84
N LEU A 85 13.78 -10.64 -3.72
CA LEU A 85 13.04 -10.50 -2.46
C LEU A 85 11.89 -9.48 -2.56
N GLY A 86 12.12 -8.38 -3.30
CA GLY A 86 11.09 -7.38 -3.55
C GLY A 86 9.94 -7.90 -4.41
N LEU A 87 10.23 -8.72 -5.42
CA LEU A 87 9.20 -9.37 -6.25
C LEU A 87 8.35 -10.33 -5.42
N TYR A 88 9.00 -11.13 -4.58
CA TYR A 88 8.32 -12.04 -3.66
C TYR A 88 7.44 -11.28 -2.65
N GLY A 89 7.98 -10.24 -2.01
CA GLY A 89 7.22 -9.41 -1.08
C GLY A 89 6.04 -8.69 -1.73
N ASN A 90 6.16 -8.29 -3.00
CA ASN A 90 5.08 -7.68 -3.75
C ASN A 90 3.90 -8.62 -4.00
N ASP A 91 4.19 -9.89 -4.30
CA ASP A 91 3.19 -10.92 -4.51
C ASP A 91 2.47 -11.26 -3.19
N ASP A 92 3.20 -11.43 -2.10
CA ASP A 92 2.62 -11.65 -0.77
C ASP A 92 1.74 -10.47 -0.33
N LEU A 93 2.18 -9.22 -0.55
CA LEU A 93 1.37 -8.04 -0.28
C LEU A 93 0.07 -8.03 -1.09
N HIS A 94 0.15 -8.38 -2.38
CA HIS A 94 -1.02 -8.48 -3.26
C HIS A 94 -2.02 -9.53 -2.76
N ASN A 95 -1.54 -10.74 -2.48
CA ASN A 95 -2.37 -11.83 -1.99
C ASN A 95 -3.05 -11.47 -0.65
N GLY A 96 -2.31 -10.85 0.27
CA GLY A 96 -2.84 -10.35 1.54
C GLY A 96 -3.93 -9.29 1.36
N LEU A 97 -3.72 -8.32 0.46
CA LEU A 97 -4.68 -7.25 0.18
C LEU A 97 -5.94 -7.77 -0.52
N ILE A 98 -5.80 -8.58 -1.58
CA ILE A 98 -6.94 -9.15 -2.30
C ILE A 98 -7.79 -10.05 -1.39
N GLN A 99 -7.14 -10.87 -0.55
CA GLN A 99 -7.87 -11.70 0.41
C GLN A 99 -8.65 -10.83 1.42
N THR A 100 -8.05 -9.74 1.90
CA THR A 100 -8.69 -8.80 2.82
C THR A 100 -9.90 -8.10 2.18
N LEU A 101 -9.75 -7.61 0.96
CA LEU A 101 -10.84 -6.98 0.19
C LEU A 101 -11.98 -7.96 -0.05
N ASN A 102 -11.66 -9.21 -0.40
CA ASN A 102 -12.67 -10.27 -0.58
C ASN A 102 -13.41 -10.60 0.72
N GLN A 103 -12.73 -10.65 1.87
CA GLN A 103 -13.42 -10.82 3.16
C GLN A 103 -14.30 -9.60 3.50
N GLY A 104 -13.83 -8.38 3.18
CA GLY A 104 -14.61 -7.16 3.29
C GLY A 104 -15.91 -7.21 2.48
N LYS A 105 -15.88 -7.75 1.25
CA LYS A 105 -17.08 -7.98 0.44
C LYS A 105 -18.06 -8.95 1.11
N GLN A 106 -17.56 -10.02 1.74
CA GLN A 106 -18.44 -10.95 2.45
C GLN A 106 -19.14 -10.29 3.65
N VAL A 107 -18.44 -9.39 4.36
CA VAL A 107 -19.05 -8.57 5.42
C VAL A 107 -20.13 -7.66 4.85
N ASP A 108 -19.86 -6.97 3.74
CA ASP A 108 -20.84 -6.11 3.08
C ASP A 108 -22.09 -6.88 2.62
N ILE A 109 -21.91 -8.05 1.99
CA ILE A 109 -22.99 -8.94 1.57
C ILE A 109 -23.83 -9.37 2.77
N LEU A 110 -23.20 -9.72 3.90
CA LEU A 110 -23.92 -10.12 5.11
C LEU A 110 -24.73 -8.97 5.70
N VAL A 111 -24.14 -7.77 5.80
CA VAL A 111 -24.84 -6.55 6.25
C VAL A 111 -26.01 -6.23 5.31
N SER A 112 -25.80 -6.32 4.00
CA SER A 112 -26.84 -6.12 2.99
C SER A 112 -27.97 -7.14 3.11
N LYS A 113 -27.64 -8.40 3.39
CA LYS A 113 -28.62 -9.46 3.65
C LYS A 113 -29.46 -9.18 4.89
N ILE A 114 -28.86 -8.65 5.96
CA ILE A 114 -29.59 -8.20 7.16
C ILE A 114 -30.56 -7.07 6.78
N ARG A 115 -30.09 -6.02 6.07
CA ARG A 115 -30.94 -4.90 5.62
C ARG A 115 -32.14 -5.36 4.80
N ASN A 116 -31.89 -6.19 3.79
CA ASN A 116 -32.93 -6.69 2.89
C ASN A 116 -33.95 -7.54 3.64
N GLN A 117 -33.50 -8.36 4.61
CA GLN A 117 -34.41 -9.19 5.38
C GLN A 117 -35.25 -8.38 6.36
N THR A 118 -34.69 -7.33 6.95
CA THR A 118 -35.44 -6.39 7.78
C THR A 118 -36.45 -5.59 6.97
N GLU A 119 -36.11 -5.17 5.75
CA GLU A 119 -37.03 -4.52 4.82
C GLU A 119 -38.16 -5.47 4.37
N ALA A 120 -37.86 -6.76 4.13
CA ALA A 120 -38.87 -7.76 3.82
C ALA A 120 -39.89 -7.93 4.96
N ILE A 121 -39.43 -7.94 6.22
CA ILE A 121 -40.31 -7.97 7.40
C ILE A 121 -41.19 -6.71 7.45
N GLU A 122 -40.60 -5.53 7.27
CA GLU A 122 -41.34 -4.26 7.27
C GLU A 122 -42.41 -4.26 6.17
N ARG A 123 -42.05 -4.67 4.95
CA ARG A 123 -42.96 -4.75 3.81
C ARG A 123 -44.09 -5.74 4.05
N GLN A 124 -43.77 -6.91 4.61
CA GLN A 124 -44.75 -7.96 4.92
C GLN A 124 -45.79 -7.46 5.94
N LEU A 125 -45.35 -6.76 6.98
CA LEU A 125 -46.23 -6.26 8.02
C LEU A 125 -47.01 -5.01 7.60
N ARG A 126 -46.34 -4.02 7.00
CA ARG A 126 -46.99 -2.75 6.64
C ARG A 126 -47.88 -2.83 5.41
N ILE A 127 -47.46 -3.57 4.39
CA ILE A 127 -48.18 -3.62 3.11
C ILE A 127 -49.14 -4.80 3.08
N GLN A 128 -48.65 -6.04 3.27
CA GLN A 128 -49.48 -7.23 3.12
C GLN A 128 -50.45 -7.38 4.31
N ALA A 129 -49.92 -7.58 5.52
CA ALA A 129 -50.75 -7.74 6.71
C ALA A 129 -51.55 -6.46 7.02
N GLY A 130 -50.94 -5.28 6.85
CA GLY A 130 -51.62 -3.99 6.98
C GLY A 130 -52.80 -3.82 6.01
N GLY A 131 -52.63 -4.24 4.75
CA GLY A 131 -53.72 -4.25 3.77
C GLY A 131 -54.87 -5.19 4.16
N GLN A 132 -54.56 -6.40 4.64
CA GLN A 132 -55.58 -7.33 5.14
C GLN A 132 -56.30 -6.78 6.39
N LEU A 133 -55.56 -6.16 7.31
CA LEU A 133 -56.12 -5.54 8.51
C LEU A 133 -57.07 -4.38 8.16
N ASN A 134 -56.68 -3.51 7.22
CA ASN A 134 -57.56 -2.44 6.74
C ASN A 134 -58.82 -2.99 6.08
N ASN A 135 -58.69 -4.07 5.29
CA ASN A 135 -59.85 -4.73 4.69
C ASN A 135 -60.81 -5.32 5.74
N ILE A 136 -60.28 -5.88 6.82
CA ILE A 136 -61.08 -6.38 7.95
C ILE A 136 -61.72 -5.20 8.69
N GLN A 137 -60.98 -4.12 8.90
CA GLN A 137 -61.48 -2.89 9.53
C GLN A 137 -62.65 -2.28 8.76
N ASN A 138 -62.57 -2.21 7.43
CA ASN A 138 -63.67 -1.70 6.60
C ASN A 138 -64.95 -2.55 6.71
N ILE A 139 -64.83 -3.87 6.96
CA ILE A 139 -66.01 -4.73 7.21
C ILE A 139 -66.64 -4.39 8.56
N PHE A 140 -65.82 -4.02 9.55
CA PHE A 140 -66.27 -3.67 10.89
C PHE A 140 -66.97 -2.31 10.97
N GLU A 141 -66.87 -1.48 9.92
CA GLU A 141 -67.63 -0.23 9.83
C GLU A 141 -69.12 -0.46 9.51
N ALA A 142 -69.51 -1.68 9.10
CA ALA A 142 -70.89 -2.01 8.84
C ALA A 142 -71.73 -2.10 10.14
N PRO A 143 -73.00 -1.63 10.13
CA PRO A 143 -73.86 -1.67 11.31
C PRO A 143 -74.15 -3.11 11.76
N THR A 144 -74.07 -3.37 13.08
CA THR A 144 -74.29 -4.69 13.69
C THR A 144 -75.33 -4.65 14.81
N SER A 145 -76.02 -5.77 15.02
CA SER A 145 -77.09 -5.89 16.03
C SER A 145 -76.58 -6.10 17.47
N ASN A 146 -75.37 -6.64 17.65
CA ASN A 146 -74.81 -6.99 18.96
C ASN A 146 -73.64 -6.07 19.35
N MET A 147 -73.94 -4.92 19.96
CA MET A 147 -72.97 -3.88 20.31
C MET A 147 -71.88 -4.34 21.30
N THR A 148 -72.22 -5.19 22.27
CA THR A 148 -71.25 -5.69 23.27
C THR A 148 -70.20 -6.59 22.64
N LEU A 149 -70.63 -7.51 21.78
CA LEU A 149 -69.73 -8.41 21.06
C LEU A 149 -68.90 -7.63 20.02
N PHE A 150 -69.51 -6.63 19.39
CA PHE A 150 -68.80 -5.72 18.49
C PHE A 150 -67.65 -5.00 19.21
N LYS A 151 -67.88 -4.38 20.38
CA LYS A 151 -66.83 -3.71 21.16
C LYS A 151 -65.67 -4.63 21.54
N LEU A 152 -65.97 -5.89 21.92
CA LEU A 152 -64.95 -6.88 22.22
C LEU A 152 -64.10 -7.22 20.98
N THR A 153 -64.77 -7.45 19.85
CA THR A 153 -64.14 -7.86 18.59
C THR A 153 -63.32 -6.73 17.97
N ASP A 154 -63.83 -5.49 18.00
CA ASP A 154 -63.10 -4.27 17.64
C ASP A 154 -61.86 -4.06 18.53
N GLY A 155 -61.96 -4.36 19.83
CA GLY A 155 -60.82 -4.34 20.74
C GLY A 155 -59.68 -5.28 20.32
N TYR A 156 -60.00 -6.51 19.87
CA TYR A 156 -59.01 -7.43 19.33
C TYR A 156 -58.40 -6.93 18.01
N LEU A 157 -59.22 -6.35 17.13
CA LEU A 157 -58.74 -5.78 15.85
C LEU A 157 -57.79 -4.59 16.08
N LYS A 158 -58.12 -3.68 16.99
CA LYS A 158 -57.23 -2.56 17.36
C LYS A 158 -55.90 -3.04 17.94
N LYS A 159 -55.93 -4.08 18.78
CA LYS A 159 -54.70 -4.72 19.29
C LYS A 159 -53.88 -5.36 18.18
N LEU A 160 -54.52 -6.00 17.19
CA LEU A 160 -53.84 -6.55 16.01
C LEU A 160 -53.12 -5.48 15.20
N ILE A 161 -53.79 -4.36 14.91
CA ILE A 161 -53.21 -3.22 14.19
C ILE A 161 -52.04 -2.61 14.98
N GLY A 162 -52.22 -2.40 16.29
CA GLY A 162 -51.16 -1.93 17.18
C GLY A 162 -49.94 -2.84 17.18
N ASN A 163 -50.14 -4.15 17.35
CA ASN A 163 -49.04 -5.11 17.35
C ASN A 163 -48.34 -5.21 15.98
N ASN A 164 -49.08 -5.11 14.87
CA ASN A 164 -48.51 -5.12 13.52
C ASN A 164 -47.56 -3.94 13.31
N THR A 165 -47.98 -2.74 13.73
CA THR A 165 -47.15 -1.54 13.63
C THR A 165 -45.94 -1.58 14.56
N MET A 166 -46.09 -2.10 15.79
CA MET A 166 -44.97 -2.32 16.71
C MET A 166 -43.93 -3.29 16.15
N ALA A 167 -44.37 -4.44 15.60
CA ALA A 167 -43.49 -5.42 14.99
C ALA A 167 -42.72 -4.83 13.78
N ALA A 168 -43.40 -4.03 12.94
CA ALA A 168 -42.77 -3.34 11.82
C ALA A 168 -41.74 -2.29 12.26
N ASN A 169 -42.03 -1.54 13.33
CA ASN A 169 -41.12 -0.54 13.87
C ASN A 169 -39.90 -1.19 14.52
N ALA A 170 -40.08 -2.29 15.26
CA ALA A 170 -38.97 -3.05 15.85
C ALA A 170 -38.02 -3.61 14.77
N ALA A 171 -38.56 -4.03 13.62
CA ALA A 171 -37.75 -4.38 12.45
C ALA A 171 -37.01 -3.14 11.93
N ALA A 172 -37.70 -2.03 11.64
CA ALA A 172 -37.07 -0.81 11.13
C ALA A 172 -35.92 -0.29 12.02
N ASP A 173 -36.06 -0.38 13.35
CA ASP A 173 -35.03 -0.01 14.33
C ASP A 173 -33.73 -0.83 14.19
N ILE A 174 -33.83 -2.10 13.77
CA ILE A 174 -32.65 -2.95 13.48
C ILE A 174 -31.93 -2.45 12.22
N ARG A 175 -32.68 -1.97 11.21
CA ARG A 175 -32.11 -1.51 9.93
C ARG A 175 -31.40 -0.16 10.06
N GLN A 176 -31.94 0.77 10.86
CA GLN A 176 -31.45 2.15 11.00
C GLN A 176 -29.92 2.28 11.11
N PRO A 177 -29.22 1.62 12.06
CA PRO A 177 -27.78 1.76 12.20
C PRO A 177 -26.97 1.14 11.04
N LEU A 178 -27.57 0.29 10.21
CA LEU A 178 -26.91 -0.39 9.09
C LEU A 178 -27.08 0.34 7.75
N VAL A 179 -27.98 1.33 7.65
CA VAL A 179 -28.23 2.07 6.39
C VAL A 179 -27.02 2.91 5.99
N GLY A 180 -26.34 3.53 6.96
CA GLY A 180 -25.14 4.33 6.72
C GLY A 180 -23.85 3.52 6.52
N LEU A 181 -23.93 2.19 6.59
CA LEU A 181 -22.78 1.30 6.43
C LEU A 181 -22.70 0.80 4.99
N ASP A 182 -21.93 1.52 4.17
CA ASP A 182 -21.58 1.10 2.80
C ASP A 182 -20.06 0.91 2.69
N LEU A 183 -19.63 -0.35 2.55
CA LEU A 183 -18.23 -0.73 2.41
C LEU A 183 -17.80 -0.75 0.94
N THR A 184 -18.76 -0.84 0.02
CA THR A 184 -18.57 -0.92 -1.43
C THR A 184 -17.62 0.15 -1.98
N PRO A 185 -17.79 1.47 -1.69
CA PRO A 185 -16.93 2.49 -2.27
C PRO A 185 -15.46 2.34 -1.81
N LYS A 186 -15.24 1.95 -0.56
CA LYS A 186 -13.89 1.72 -0.02
C LYS A 186 -13.23 0.47 -0.63
N ILE A 187 -14.02 -0.59 -0.80
CA ILE A 187 -13.54 -1.83 -1.43
C ILE A 187 -13.17 -1.58 -2.89
N ILE A 188 -14.03 -0.93 -3.67
CA ILE A 188 -13.75 -0.63 -5.09
C ILE A 188 -12.51 0.27 -5.23
N LEU A 189 -12.36 1.26 -4.35
CA LEU A 189 -11.16 2.09 -4.33
C LEU A 189 -9.91 1.26 -4.05
N GLY A 190 -9.96 0.36 -3.06
CA GLY A 190 -8.87 -0.56 -2.74
C GLY A 190 -8.50 -1.47 -3.91
N GLU A 191 -9.49 -2.03 -4.60
CA GLU A 191 -9.26 -2.88 -5.77
C GLU A 191 -8.61 -2.11 -6.93
N LYS A 192 -9.06 -0.88 -7.19
CA LYS A 192 -8.47 -0.03 -8.23
C LYS A 192 -7.03 0.36 -7.90
N LEU A 193 -6.77 0.73 -6.65
CA LEU A 193 -5.41 1.05 -6.19
C LEU A 193 -4.50 -0.16 -6.31
N GLU A 194 -4.96 -1.33 -5.89
CA GLU A 194 -4.16 -2.56 -5.95
C GLU A 194 -3.92 -3.01 -7.40
N ALA A 195 -4.91 -2.89 -8.27
CA ALA A 195 -4.79 -3.16 -9.70
C ALA A 195 -3.76 -2.26 -10.41
N ILE A 196 -3.46 -1.08 -9.86
CA ILE A 196 -2.43 -0.16 -10.38
C ILE A 196 -1.08 -0.40 -9.69
N ARG A 197 -1.07 -0.53 -8.36
CA ARG A 197 0.14 -0.67 -7.53
C ARG A 197 0.92 -1.93 -7.88
N TRP A 198 0.24 -3.07 -8.00
CA TRP A 198 0.88 -4.36 -8.25
C TRP A 198 1.65 -4.41 -9.58
N PRO A 199 1.07 -4.09 -10.75
CA PRO A 199 1.81 -4.14 -12.01
C PRO A 199 2.87 -3.04 -12.08
N PHE A 200 2.63 -1.86 -11.50
CA PHE A 200 3.62 -0.79 -11.46
C PHE A 200 4.90 -1.22 -10.72
N THR A 201 4.74 -1.82 -9.54
CA THR A 201 5.87 -2.31 -8.74
C THR A 201 6.57 -3.49 -9.42
N MET A 202 5.82 -4.41 -10.03
CA MET A 202 6.39 -5.49 -10.86
C MET A 202 7.22 -4.95 -12.02
N ALA A 203 6.74 -3.93 -12.72
CA ALA A 203 7.45 -3.31 -13.84
C ALA A 203 8.75 -2.65 -13.38
N VAL A 204 8.72 -1.86 -12.30
CA VAL A 204 9.91 -1.21 -11.75
C VAL A 204 10.96 -2.25 -11.35
N LEU A 205 10.58 -3.27 -10.57
CA LEU A 205 11.50 -4.32 -10.14
C LEU A 205 12.05 -5.13 -11.32
N SER A 206 11.24 -5.41 -12.34
CA SER A 206 11.68 -6.09 -13.56
C SER A 206 12.72 -5.27 -14.34
N ILE A 207 12.51 -3.95 -14.45
CA ILE A 207 13.49 -3.05 -15.08
C ILE A 207 14.80 -3.05 -14.28
N LEU A 208 14.74 -3.04 -12.94
CA LEU A 208 15.95 -3.13 -12.10
C LEU A 208 16.72 -4.44 -12.32
N LEU A 209 16.01 -5.57 -12.45
CA LEU A 209 16.62 -6.86 -12.75
C LEU A 209 17.32 -6.84 -14.12
N ILE A 210 16.65 -6.32 -15.16
CA ILE A 210 17.23 -6.16 -16.49
C ILE A 210 18.49 -5.28 -16.45
N LEU A 211 18.46 -4.17 -15.70
CA LEU A 211 19.63 -3.30 -15.53
C LEU A 211 20.81 -4.04 -14.87
N CYS A 212 20.55 -4.89 -13.87
CA CYS A 212 21.58 -5.71 -13.24
C CYS A 212 22.18 -6.72 -14.24
N VAL A 213 21.36 -7.36 -15.08
CA VAL A 213 21.84 -8.28 -16.12
C VAL A 213 22.67 -7.56 -17.18
N ILE A 214 22.23 -6.38 -17.63
CA ILE A 214 22.99 -5.54 -18.57
C ILE A 214 24.36 -5.19 -18.00
N LEU A 215 24.44 -4.88 -16.69
CA LEU A 215 25.70 -4.62 -16.02
C LEU A 215 26.62 -5.85 -16.06
N LEU A 216 26.13 -7.04 -15.68
CA LEU A 216 26.91 -8.28 -15.71
C LEU A 216 27.47 -8.56 -17.12
N VAL A 217 26.62 -8.42 -18.15
CA VAL A 217 27.04 -8.58 -19.55
C VAL A 217 28.04 -7.52 -19.97
N GLY A 218 27.83 -6.26 -19.58
CA GLY A 218 28.74 -5.14 -19.84
C GLY A 218 30.15 -5.39 -19.29
N VAL A 219 30.24 -5.97 -18.10
CA VAL A 219 31.49 -6.29 -17.41
C VAL A 219 32.19 -7.51 -18.03
N ALA A 220 31.41 -8.52 -18.41
CA ALA A 220 31.91 -9.71 -19.09
C ALA A 220 32.45 -9.37 -20.48
N ARG A 221 31.72 -8.56 -21.26
CA ARG A 221 32.06 -8.20 -22.65
C ARG A 221 32.94 -6.96 -22.78
N HIS A 222 33.30 -6.31 -21.68
CA HIS A 222 34.05 -5.04 -21.67
C HIS A 222 33.40 -3.93 -22.52
N ASN A 223 32.06 -3.89 -22.58
CA ASN A 223 31.33 -2.92 -23.41
C ASN A 223 31.18 -1.57 -22.69
N ARG A 224 31.87 -0.55 -23.20
CA ARG A 224 31.85 0.81 -22.63
C ARG A 224 30.46 1.45 -22.66
N CYS A 225 29.71 1.26 -23.75
CA CYS A 225 28.38 1.84 -23.89
C CYS A 225 27.41 1.28 -22.84
N ALA A 226 27.56 0.00 -22.49
CA ALA A 226 26.73 -0.64 -21.47
C ALA A 226 27.00 -0.10 -20.06
N LEU A 227 28.27 0.16 -19.70
CA LEU A 227 28.63 0.76 -18.41
C LEU A 227 28.12 2.21 -18.30
N ILE A 228 28.32 3.02 -19.35
CA ILE A 228 27.81 4.41 -19.37
C ILE A 228 26.28 4.44 -19.26
N ALA A 229 25.58 3.60 -20.02
CA ALA A 229 24.13 3.49 -19.93
C ALA A 229 23.67 3.04 -18.54
N PHE A 230 24.36 2.06 -17.94
CA PHE A 230 24.10 1.62 -16.58
C PHE A 230 24.32 2.72 -15.55
N SER A 231 25.35 3.57 -15.68
CA SER A 231 25.56 4.68 -14.76
C SER A 231 24.40 5.69 -14.77
N VAL A 232 23.85 6.01 -15.94
CA VAL A 232 22.74 6.98 -16.06
C VAL A 232 21.42 6.36 -15.58
N CYS A 233 21.07 5.17 -16.08
CA CYS A 233 19.85 4.48 -15.68
C CYS A 233 19.91 4.01 -14.22
N GLY A 234 21.10 3.64 -13.74
CA GLY A 234 21.38 3.24 -12.36
C GLY A 234 21.16 4.38 -11.37
N LEU A 235 21.51 5.62 -11.72
CA LEU A 235 21.23 6.77 -10.86
C LEU A 235 19.71 7.01 -10.73
N LEU A 236 18.96 6.91 -11.83
CA LEU A 236 17.49 6.99 -11.78
C LEU A 236 16.88 5.85 -10.96
N ALA A 237 17.44 4.64 -11.10
CA ALA A 237 17.06 3.47 -10.32
C ALA A 237 17.34 3.62 -8.81
N VAL A 238 18.45 4.25 -8.43
CA VAL A 238 18.74 4.61 -7.04
C VAL A 238 17.68 5.58 -6.52
N ILE A 239 17.34 6.62 -7.29
CA ILE A 239 16.30 7.58 -6.91
C ILE A 239 14.96 6.88 -6.71
N ALA A 240 14.53 6.08 -7.67
CA ALA A 240 13.30 5.30 -7.56
C ALA A 240 13.32 4.38 -6.33
N SER A 241 14.42 3.67 -6.07
CA SER A 241 14.51 2.72 -4.95
C SER A 241 14.33 3.38 -3.59
N TYR A 242 14.96 4.54 -3.36
CA TYR A 242 14.81 5.27 -2.09
C TYR A 242 13.45 5.98 -1.96
N LEU A 243 12.86 6.45 -3.06
CA LEU A 243 11.49 6.97 -3.05
C LEU A 243 10.49 5.84 -2.70
N MET A 244 10.64 4.67 -3.28
CA MET A 244 9.81 3.51 -2.93
C MET A 244 10.05 3.07 -1.48
N ALA A 245 11.29 3.06 -1.00
CA ALA A 245 11.61 2.77 0.41
C ALA A 245 10.93 3.75 1.38
N SER A 246 10.84 5.04 1.03
CA SER A 246 10.09 6.04 1.81
C SER A 246 8.60 5.70 1.92
N VAL A 247 7.96 5.39 0.78
CA VAL A 247 6.54 5.01 0.75
C VAL A 247 6.30 3.70 1.49
N TYR A 248 7.17 2.70 1.31
CA TYR A 248 7.06 1.42 1.99
C TYR A 248 7.26 1.55 3.50
N LEU A 249 8.22 2.37 3.95
CA LEU A 249 8.43 2.62 5.38
C LEU A 249 7.20 3.26 6.02
N ALA A 250 6.66 4.31 5.41
CA ALA A 250 5.44 4.96 5.88
C ALA A 250 4.27 3.95 5.92
N SER A 251 4.10 3.18 4.85
CA SER A 251 3.02 2.19 4.74
C SER A 251 3.18 1.04 5.74
N SER A 252 4.40 0.55 6.00
CA SER A 252 4.70 -0.49 6.98
C SER A 252 4.36 -0.06 8.39
N VAL A 253 4.64 1.19 8.75
CA VAL A 253 4.31 1.75 10.07
C VAL A 253 2.79 1.91 10.20
N ALA A 254 2.13 2.51 9.22
CA ALA A 254 0.67 2.65 9.22
C ALA A 254 -0.03 1.29 9.33
N LEU A 255 0.44 0.29 8.59
CA LEU A 255 -0.12 -1.05 8.62
C LEU A 255 0.23 -1.79 9.91
N GLY A 256 1.43 -1.57 10.46
CA GLY A 256 1.83 -2.09 11.77
C GLY A 256 0.93 -1.57 12.89
N ASP A 257 0.64 -0.27 12.91
CA ASP A 257 -0.27 0.35 13.88
C ASP A 257 -1.69 -0.24 13.78
N LEU A 258 -2.18 -0.43 12.56
CA LEU A 258 -3.46 -1.11 12.31
C LEU A 258 -3.44 -2.53 12.86
N CYS A 259 -2.36 -3.28 12.63
CA CYS A 259 -2.24 -4.68 13.06
C CYS A 259 -2.08 -4.85 14.57
N MET A 260 -1.55 -3.86 15.27
CA MET A 260 -1.45 -3.87 16.73
C MET A 260 -2.82 -3.71 17.42
N ALA A 261 -3.72 -2.92 16.83
CA ALA A 261 -5.05 -2.69 17.41
C ALA A 261 -6.13 -2.52 16.32
N PRO A 262 -6.48 -3.59 15.58
CA PRO A 262 -7.39 -3.51 14.44
C PRO A 262 -8.81 -3.13 14.87
N ASP A 263 -9.26 -3.52 16.07
CA ASP A 263 -10.59 -3.18 16.60
C ASP A 263 -10.74 -1.65 16.76
N LYS A 264 -9.72 -1.00 17.34
CA LYS A 264 -9.72 0.46 17.56
C LYS A 264 -9.68 1.22 16.25
N PHE A 265 -8.92 0.72 15.27
CA PHE A 265 -8.85 1.34 13.95
C PHE A 265 -10.23 1.36 13.26
N ILE A 266 -10.96 0.23 13.29
CA ILE A 266 -12.31 0.20 12.71
C ILE A 266 -13.28 1.07 13.51
N GLU A 267 -13.15 1.15 14.83
CA GLU A 267 -13.99 2.01 15.67
C GLU A 267 -13.79 3.50 15.36
N ASP A 268 -12.54 3.93 15.14
CA ASP A 268 -12.22 5.31 14.79
C ASP A 268 -12.61 5.65 13.33
N GLN A 269 -12.65 4.65 12.44
CA GLN A 269 -12.94 4.83 11.02
C GLN A 269 -14.42 4.63 10.64
N ALA A 270 -15.22 4.07 11.55
CA ALA A 270 -16.65 3.84 11.36
C ALA A 270 -17.46 5.14 11.30
N SER A 271 -18.56 5.12 10.55
CA SER A 271 -19.51 6.24 10.46
C SER A 271 -20.10 6.55 11.85
N THR A 272 -20.33 7.84 12.15
CA THR A 272 -20.95 8.27 13.42
C THR A 272 -22.33 7.70 13.69
N ASP A 273 -23.01 7.20 12.64
CA ASP A 273 -24.34 6.60 12.74
C ASP A 273 -24.30 5.14 13.20
N LEU A 274 -23.13 4.47 13.13
CA LEU A 274 -22.94 3.12 13.65
C LEU A 274 -22.53 3.19 15.13
N SER A 275 -23.34 2.64 16.02
CA SER A 275 -23.00 2.59 17.45
C SER A 275 -21.73 1.74 17.68
N LYS A 276 -20.80 2.28 18.45
CA LYS A 276 -19.56 1.61 18.88
C LYS A 276 -19.82 0.26 19.56
N GLU A 277 -20.97 0.13 20.23
CA GLU A 277 -21.39 -1.12 20.87
C GLU A 277 -21.67 -2.23 19.85
N ILE A 278 -22.32 -1.89 18.72
CA ILE A 278 -22.61 -2.83 17.64
C ILE A 278 -21.30 -3.32 17.03
N LEU A 279 -20.37 -2.40 16.76
CA LEU A 279 -19.08 -2.77 16.21
C LEU A 279 -18.32 -3.70 17.16
N LYS A 280 -18.22 -3.35 18.45
CA LYS A 280 -17.54 -4.16 19.46
C LYS A 280 -18.14 -5.55 19.62
N TYR A 281 -19.46 -5.68 19.47
CA TYR A 281 -20.14 -6.99 19.48
C TYR A 281 -19.64 -7.89 18.33
N TYR A 282 -19.49 -7.34 17.12
CA TYR A 282 -19.02 -8.11 15.97
C TYR A 282 -17.49 -8.31 15.90
N THR A 283 -16.69 -7.37 16.42
CA THR A 283 -15.23 -7.50 16.42
C THR A 283 -14.73 -8.45 17.52
N ASN A 284 -15.31 -8.41 18.73
CA ASN A 284 -14.85 -9.26 19.83
C ASN A 284 -15.60 -10.59 19.95
N CYS A 285 -16.89 -10.62 19.55
CA CYS A 285 -17.78 -11.79 19.64
C CYS A 285 -17.67 -12.53 20.99
N GLU A 286 -17.68 -11.76 22.09
CA GLU A 286 -17.63 -12.27 23.46
C GLU A 286 -18.89 -13.10 23.79
N ARG A 287 -18.72 -14.31 24.32
CA ARG A 287 -19.84 -15.21 24.68
C ARG A 287 -20.79 -14.63 25.74
N ALA A 288 -20.28 -13.78 26.62
CA ALA A 288 -21.05 -13.17 27.71
C ALA A 288 -21.80 -11.89 27.28
N ARG A 289 -21.52 -11.36 26.09
CA ARG A 289 -22.12 -10.11 25.60
C ARG A 289 -23.42 -10.43 24.87
N ALA A 290 -24.52 -9.84 25.33
CA ALA A 290 -25.81 -9.96 24.64
C ALA A 290 -25.76 -9.28 23.27
N ASN A 291 -26.50 -9.82 22.30
CA ASN A 291 -26.61 -9.22 20.98
C ASN A 291 -27.39 -7.88 21.08
N PRO A 292 -26.87 -6.77 20.55
CA PRO A 292 -27.53 -5.45 20.60
C PRO A 292 -28.92 -5.46 19.98
N PHE A 293 -29.19 -6.38 19.05
CA PHE A 293 -30.50 -6.54 18.41
C PHE A 293 -31.44 -7.50 19.15
N THR A 294 -31.00 -8.18 20.22
CA THR A 294 -31.84 -9.15 20.96
C THR A 294 -33.12 -8.51 21.50
N GLN A 295 -33.06 -7.29 22.02
CA GLN A 295 -34.24 -6.62 22.57
C GLN A 295 -35.30 -6.40 21.48
N ARG A 296 -34.90 -5.85 20.33
CA ARG A 296 -35.80 -5.58 19.19
C ARG A 296 -36.30 -6.86 18.53
N LEU A 297 -35.46 -7.89 18.43
CA LEU A 297 -35.87 -9.21 17.97
C LEU A 297 -36.89 -9.87 18.90
N ARG A 298 -36.72 -9.74 20.22
CA ARG A 298 -37.67 -10.26 21.20
C ARG A 298 -38.99 -9.51 21.13
N GLU A 299 -38.94 -8.18 21.06
CA GLU A 299 -40.11 -7.32 20.87
C GLU A 299 -40.90 -7.73 19.61
N ALA A 300 -40.22 -7.94 18.48
CA ALA A 300 -40.85 -8.36 17.24
C ALA A 300 -41.46 -9.79 17.32
N LYS A 301 -40.78 -10.76 17.95
CA LYS A 301 -41.32 -12.12 18.14
C LYS A 301 -42.56 -12.13 19.04
N THR A 302 -42.47 -11.49 20.20
CA THR A 302 -43.58 -11.43 21.16
C THR A 302 -44.79 -10.70 20.59
N THR A 303 -44.58 -9.65 19.78
CA THR A 303 -45.69 -8.95 19.10
C THR A 303 -46.37 -9.82 18.05
N LEU A 304 -45.62 -10.60 17.26
CA LEU A 304 -46.21 -11.57 16.32
C LEU A 304 -46.99 -12.70 17.03
N GLU A 305 -46.47 -13.22 18.15
CA GLU A 305 -47.21 -14.19 18.97
C GLU A 305 -48.52 -13.60 19.49
N ASN A 306 -48.48 -12.37 20.01
CA ASN A 306 -49.68 -11.66 20.43
C ASN A 306 -50.66 -11.41 19.28
N MET A 307 -50.17 -11.17 18.05
CA MET A 307 -51.02 -11.10 16.86
C MET A 307 -51.71 -12.44 16.59
N ARG A 308 -50.99 -13.56 16.65
CA ARG A 308 -51.62 -14.90 16.48
C ARG A 308 -52.71 -15.16 17.52
N LEU A 309 -52.44 -14.81 18.79
CA LEU A 309 -53.42 -14.96 19.88
C LEU A 309 -54.66 -14.09 19.66
N ASN A 310 -54.47 -12.80 19.36
CA ASN A 310 -55.58 -11.88 19.11
C ASN A 310 -56.38 -12.27 17.85
N LEU A 311 -55.72 -12.76 16.80
CA LEU A 311 -56.38 -13.23 15.58
C LEU A 311 -57.25 -14.46 15.84
N ASN A 312 -56.75 -15.42 16.61
CA ASN A 312 -57.53 -16.60 17.00
C ASN A 312 -58.74 -16.23 17.86
N ALA A 313 -58.58 -15.27 18.79
CA ALA A 313 -59.67 -14.74 19.62
C ALA A 313 -60.70 -13.93 18.80
N LEU A 314 -60.27 -13.23 17.76
CA LEU A 314 -61.12 -12.46 16.84
C LEU A 314 -61.97 -13.35 15.93
N THR A 315 -61.45 -14.52 15.54
CA THR A 315 -62.00 -15.32 14.43
C THR A 315 -63.46 -15.73 14.64
N LYS A 316 -63.78 -16.42 15.75
CA LYS A 316 -65.14 -16.90 16.00
C LYS A 316 -66.16 -15.76 16.23
N PRO A 317 -65.88 -14.74 17.07
CA PRO A 317 -66.80 -13.62 17.25
C PRO A 317 -67.07 -12.83 15.97
N ALA A 318 -66.05 -12.63 15.14
CA ALA A 318 -66.19 -11.85 13.92
C ALA A 318 -67.00 -12.58 12.83
N GLN A 319 -66.87 -13.89 12.71
CA GLN A 319 -67.72 -14.72 11.83
C GLN A 319 -69.20 -14.65 12.24
N TYR A 320 -69.49 -14.64 13.54
CA TYR A 320 -70.85 -14.55 14.06
C TYR A 320 -71.48 -13.17 13.82
N LEU A 321 -70.70 -12.10 13.97
CA LEU A 321 -71.18 -10.72 13.75
C LEU A 321 -71.39 -10.38 12.27
N PHE A 322 -70.55 -10.92 11.38
CA PHE A 322 -70.56 -10.59 9.95
C PHE A 322 -70.74 -11.85 9.07
N PRO A 323 -71.89 -12.53 9.16
CA PRO A 323 -72.16 -13.68 8.31
C PRO A 323 -72.14 -13.26 6.82
N GLN A 324 -71.56 -14.11 5.97
CA GLN A 324 -71.47 -13.94 4.50
C GLN A 324 -70.55 -12.82 3.96
N LYS A 325 -69.72 -12.17 4.79
CA LYS A 325 -68.72 -11.18 4.32
C LYS A 325 -67.38 -11.77 3.89
N GLY A 326 -67.29 -13.10 3.76
CA GLY A 326 -66.06 -13.80 3.36
C GLY A 326 -64.89 -13.56 4.33
N LEU A 327 -65.17 -13.42 5.62
CA LEU A 327 -64.15 -13.06 6.61
C LEU A 327 -63.10 -14.16 6.81
N ASP A 328 -63.51 -15.42 6.62
CA ASP A 328 -62.63 -16.60 6.72
C ASP A 328 -61.42 -16.53 5.79
N THR A 329 -61.63 -16.09 4.54
CA THR A 329 -60.56 -15.99 3.55
C THR A 329 -59.61 -14.83 3.85
N LYS A 330 -60.13 -13.72 4.38
CA LYS A 330 -59.30 -12.57 4.81
C LYS A 330 -58.49 -12.87 6.06
N ILE A 331 -59.09 -13.53 7.05
CA ILE A 331 -58.41 -13.95 8.29
C ILE A 331 -57.36 -15.01 7.98
N SER A 332 -57.64 -15.98 7.10
CA SER A 332 -56.66 -16.99 6.72
C SER A 332 -55.49 -16.37 5.93
N SER A 333 -55.76 -15.41 5.04
CA SER A 333 -54.72 -14.65 4.35
C SER A 333 -53.83 -13.87 5.33
N LEU A 334 -54.43 -13.14 6.29
CA LEU A 334 -53.70 -12.44 7.34
C LEU A 334 -52.85 -13.40 8.20
N LYS A 335 -53.38 -14.58 8.53
CA LYS A 335 -52.63 -15.62 9.27
C LYS A 335 -51.40 -16.08 8.49
N ASN A 336 -51.54 -16.28 7.17
CA ASN A 336 -50.41 -16.62 6.31
C ASN A 336 -49.38 -15.50 6.27
N ASP A 337 -49.82 -14.24 6.22
CA ASP A 337 -48.92 -13.09 6.22
C ASP A 337 -48.13 -12.96 7.53
N ILE A 338 -48.77 -13.20 8.67
CA ILE A 338 -48.12 -13.23 10.00
C ILE A 338 -47.11 -14.39 10.07
N ASN A 339 -47.45 -15.56 9.54
CA ASN A 339 -46.54 -16.70 9.50
C ASN A 339 -45.33 -16.45 8.60
N ALA A 340 -45.51 -15.76 7.47
CA ALA A 340 -44.40 -15.34 6.62
C ALA A 340 -43.47 -14.36 7.35
N ALA A 341 -44.04 -13.37 8.06
CA ALA A 341 -43.25 -12.44 8.87
C ALA A 341 -42.44 -13.17 9.96
N ASP A 342 -43.04 -14.15 10.63
CA ASP A 342 -42.36 -14.96 11.65
C ASP A 342 -41.17 -15.74 11.07
N ASN A 343 -41.34 -16.36 9.90
CA ASN A 343 -40.26 -17.05 9.18
C ASN A 343 -39.10 -16.10 8.81
N PHE A 344 -39.41 -14.87 8.41
CA PHE A 344 -38.37 -13.86 8.14
C PHE A 344 -37.64 -13.45 9.42
N ILE A 345 -38.33 -13.27 10.55
CA ILE A 345 -37.70 -12.94 11.84
C ILE A 345 -36.84 -14.09 12.36
N HIS A 346 -37.26 -15.34 12.17
CA HIS A 346 -36.44 -16.51 12.48
C HIS A 346 -35.15 -16.51 11.66
N SER A 347 -35.24 -16.25 10.35
CA SER A 347 -34.08 -16.13 9.47
C SER A 347 -33.17 -14.96 9.86
N LEU A 348 -33.75 -13.81 10.21
CA LEU A 348 -33.01 -12.63 10.68
C LEU A 348 -32.24 -12.91 11.97
N THR A 349 -32.81 -13.68 12.89
CA THR A 349 -32.15 -14.06 14.16
C THR A 349 -30.81 -14.76 13.91
N ALA A 350 -30.73 -15.62 12.89
CA ALA A 350 -29.49 -16.30 12.53
C ALA A 350 -28.50 -15.38 11.79
N LEU A 351 -28.99 -14.42 11.00
CA LEU A 351 -28.15 -13.49 10.24
C LEU A 351 -27.42 -12.47 11.13
N VAL A 352 -28.03 -12.04 12.24
CA VAL A 352 -27.45 -11.06 13.18
C VAL A 352 -26.48 -11.68 14.20
N ASP A 353 -26.19 -12.98 14.10
CA ASP A 353 -25.21 -13.64 14.97
C ASP A 353 -23.79 -13.11 14.68
N CYS A 354 -22.98 -12.86 15.73
CA CYS A 354 -21.64 -12.29 15.55
C CYS A 354 -20.68 -13.24 14.84
N ARG A 355 -20.90 -14.55 14.93
CA ARG A 355 -19.94 -15.58 14.51
C ARG A 355 -19.55 -15.49 13.04
N SER A 356 -20.53 -15.31 12.15
CA SER A 356 -20.30 -15.27 10.70
C SER A 356 -19.50 -14.02 10.31
N LEU A 357 -19.91 -12.85 10.80
CA LEU A 357 -19.25 -11.58 10.51
C LEU A 357 -17.85 -11.53 11.13
N HIS A 358 -17.72 -11.93 12.40
CA HIS A 358 -16.45 -11.99 13.13
C HIS A 358 -15.44 -12.90 12.41
N MET A 359 -15.89 -14.04 11.88
CA MET A 359 -15.03 -14.94 11.12
C MET A 359 -14.45 -14.27 9.86
N HIS A 360 -15.26 -13.54 9.09
CA HIS A 360 -14.79 -12.80 7.90
C HIS A 360 -13.87 -11.65 8.29
N TYR A 361 -14.23 -10.90 9.33
CA TYR A 361 -13.39 -9.85 9.90
C TYR A 361 -12.00 -10.38 10.29
N LEU A 362 -11.95 -11.46 11.07
CA LEU A 362 -10.71 -12.04 11.57
C LEU A 362 -9.85 -12.64 10.45
N ARG A 363 -10.48 -13.27 9.45
CA ARG A 363 -9.77 -13.76 8.25
C ARG A 363 -9.16 -12.60 7.46
N GLY A 364 -9.89 -11.51 7.29
CA GLY A 364 -9.38 -10.32 6.61
C GLY A 364 -8.22 -9.68 7.37
N ALA A 365 -8.39 -9.45 8.68
CA ALA A 365 -7.34 -8.89 9.53
C ALA A 365 -6.07 -9.75 9.52
N ARG A 366 -6.20 -11.08 9.63
CA ARG A 366 -5.05 -12.00 9.57
C ARG A 366 -4.38 -12.02 8.21
N ALA A 367 -5.14 -11.98 7.12
CA ALA A 367 -4.57 -11.93 5.77
C ALA A 367 -3.72 -10.66 5.59
N LEU A 368 -4.25 -9.51 6.01
CA LEU A 368 -3.53 -8.25 5.93
C LEU A 368 -2.30 -8.22 6.86
N CYS A 369 -2.43 -8.68 8.10
CA CYS A 369 -1.39 -8.52 9.12
C CYS A 369 -0.33 -9.61 9.11
N ASN A 370 -0.66 -10.84 8.73
CA ASN A 370 0.34 -11.90 8.67
C ASN A 370 1.03 -11.96 7.30
N VAL A 371 0.27 -11.79 6.22
CA VAL A 371 0.79 -11.91 4.85
C VAL A 371 1.10 -10.53 4.27
N GLY A 372 0.13 -9.60 4.34
CA GLY A 372 0.31 -8.25 3.78
C GLY A 372 1.45 -7.46 4.42
N LEU A 373 1.49 -7.39 5.76
CA LEU A 373 2.55 -6.69 6.48
C LEU A 373 3.92 -7.31 6.25
N LEU A 374 4.01 -8.65 6.25
CA LEU A 374 5.25 -9.35 5.92
C LEU A 374 5.72 -8.98 4.52
N GLY A 375 4.86 -9.11 3.50
CA GLY A 375 5.17 -8.74 2.12
C GLY A 375 5.67 -7.30 2.01
N LEU A 376 4.99 -6.35 2.66
CA LEU A 376 5.38 -4.94 2.68
C LEU A 376 6.74 -4.70 3.36
N THR A 377 7.04 -5.40 4.46
CA THR A 377 8.37 -5.31 5.11
C THR A 377 9.48 -5.92 4.25
N LEU A 378 9.21 -7.00 3.51
CA LEU A 378 10.14 -7.56 2.54
C LEU A 378 10.38 -6.60 1.37
N MET A 379 9.33 -5.92 0.89
CA MET A 379 9.47 -4.87 -0.11
C MET A 379 10.31 -3.69 0.40
N LEU A 380 10.10 -3.24 1.64
CA LEU A 380 10.93 -2.20 2.27
C LEU A 380 12.40 -2.63 2.36
N ALA A 381 12.67 -3.83 2.89
CA ALA A 381 14.02 -4.36 3.00
C ALA A 381 14.68 -4.47 1.62
N SER A 382 13.95 -4.97 0.62
CA SER A 382 14.42 -5.07 -0.76
C SER A 382 14.76 -3.71 -1.36
N ALA A 383 13.94 -2.68 -1.15
CA ALA A 383 14.13 -1.35 -1.70
C ALA A 383 15.34 -0.65 -1.08
N VAL A 384 15.53 -0.78 0.24
CA VAL A 384 16.71 -0.24 0.93
C VAL A 384 17.98 -0.98 0.50
N LEU A 385 17.96 -2.32 0.47
CA LEU A 385 19.11 -3.12 0.02
C LEU A 385 19.46 -2.85 -1.44
N ALA A 386 18.48 -2.83 -2.33
CA ALA A 386 18.68 -2.50 -3.74
C ALA A 386 19.20 -1.07 -3.90
N GLY A 387 18.66 -0.09 -3.17
CA GLY A 387 19.14 1.30 -3.18
C GLY A 387 20.61 1.41 -2.76
N LEU A 388 21.01 0.74 -1.69
CA LEU A 388 22.40 0.71 -1.21
C LEU A 388 23.33 0.02 -2.20
N LEU A 389 22.95 -1.17 -2.70
CA LEU A 389 23.74 -1.94 -3.65
C LEU A 389 23.87 -1.21 -4.99
N LEU A 390 22.79 -0.63 -5.52
CA LEU A 390 22.82 0.19 -6.74
C LEU A 390 23.70 1.44 -6.57
N THR A 391 23.66 2.08 -5.40
CA THR A 391 24.56 3.21 -5.09
C THR A 391 26.02 2.75 -5.14
N ALA A 392 26.34 1.61 -4.54
CA ALA A 392 27.67 1.02 -4.60
C ALA A 392 28.06 0.62 -6.04
N LEU A 393 27.13 0.07 -6.84
CA LEU A 393 27.37 -0.29 -8.24
C LEU A 393 27.65 0.95 -9.09
N VAL A 394 26.86 2.01 -8.97
CA VAL A 394 27.08 3.28 -9.69
C VAL A 394 28.43 3.89 -9.28
N TRP A 395 28.77 3.82 -7.99
CA TRP A 395 30.06 4.33 -7.51
C TRP A 395 31.24 3.52 -8.07
N VAL A 396 31.21 2.19 -7.97
CA VAL A 396 32.26 1.32 -8.50
C VAL A 396 32.34 1.40 -10.01
N ASP A 397 31.21 1.45 -10.71
CA ASP A 397 31.14 1.60 -12.15
C ASP A 397 31.74 2.93 -12.62
N SER A 398 31.43 4.03 -11.93
CA SER A 398 32.04 5.34 -12.15
C SER A 398 33.58 5.31 -12.04
N HIS A 399 34.12 4.38 -11.24
CA HIS A 399 35.55 4.16 -11.14
C HIS A 399 36.07 3.25 -12.28
N THR A 400 35.37 2.18 -12.65
CA THR A 400 35.83 1.24 -13.69
C THR A 400 35.95 1.90 -15.08
N TRP A 401 34.98 2.73 -15.50
CA TRP A 401 34.95 3.28 -16.86
C TRP A 401 36.11 4.23 -17.15
N ILE A 402 36.56 5.00 -16.15
CA ILE A 402 37.68 5.96 -16.27
C ILE A 402 38.99 5.23 -16.60
N TYR A 403 39.27 4.09 -15.95
CA TYR A 403 40.51 3.34 -16.20
C TYR A 403 40.46 2.52 -17.49
N ILE A 404 39.28 2.08 -17.94
CA ILE A 404 39.11 1.42 -19.24
C ILE A 404 39.45 2.35 -20.42
N ARG A 405 39.34 3.68 -20.25
CA ARG A 405 39.76 4.68 -21.26
C ARG A 405 41.26 4.60 -21.55
N LYS A 406 42.10 4.47 -20.52
CA LYS A 406 43.57 4.50 -20.66
C LYS A 406 44.14 3.30 -21.42
N LYS A 407 43.61 2.08 -21.29
CA LYS A 407 44.21 0.89 -21.95
C LYS A 407 44.21 0.97 -23.49
N LYS A 408 43.39 1.83 -24.11
CA LYS A 408 43.39 2.04 -25.57
C LYS A 408 44.41 3.07 -26.04
N ASP A 409 44.81 4.01 -25.18
CA ASP A 409 45.80 5.05 -25.49
C ASP A 409 47.25 4.61 -25.15
N TYR A 410 47.41 3.52 -24.39
CA TYR A 410 48.73 2.92 -24.05
C TYR A 410 49.11 1.71 -24.93
N HIS A 411 48.59 1.60 -26.14
CA HIS A 411 49.42 1.07 -27.23
C HIS A 411 50.26 2.25 -27.74
N GLN A 412 51.15 2.77 -26.89
CA GLN A 412 52.31 3.49 -27.42
C GLN A 412 53.09 2.46 -28.22
N VAL A 413 53.06 2.67 -29.53
CA VAL A 413 53.98 2.07 -30.50
C VAL A 413 55.37 2.16 -29.87
N ASN A 414 56.10 1.04 -29.82
CA ASN A 414 57.49 1.04 -29.39
C ASN A 414 58.24 1.97 -30.36
N GLU A 415 58.59 3.19 -29.95
CA GLU A 415 59.17 4.24 -30.81
C GLU A 415 60.58 3.90 -31.34
N ASN A 416 61.07 2.69 -31.05
CA ASN A 416 62.39 2.18 -31.48
C ASN A 416 62.32 1.07 -32.55
N ASP A 417 61.20 0.90 -33.27
CA ASP A 417 61.14 -0.04 -34.39
C ASP A 417 61.57 0.65 -35.71
N PRO A 418 62.77 0.36 -36.26
CA PRO A 418 63.32 1.08 -37.43
C PRO A 418 62.58 0.84 -38.75
N TYR A 419 61.58 -0.06 -38.76
CA TYR A 419 60.91 -0.52 -39.99
C TYR A 419 59.48 0.03 -40.17
N LEU A 420 58.96 0.89 -39.29
CA LEU A 420 57.65 1.52 -39.48
C LEU A 420 57.76 2.95 -40.03
N PRO A 421 56.88 3.34 -40.99
CA PRO A 421 56.82 4.70 -41.46
C PRO A 421 56.36 5.65 -40.32
N PRO A 422 56.92 6.87 -40.25
CA PRO A 422 56.63 7.79 -39.15
C PRO A 422 55.14 8.14 -39.09
N PRO A 423 54.57 8.29 -37.88
CA PRO A 423 53.13 8.45 -37.69
C PRO A 423 52.62 9.73 -38.37
N GLN A 424 51.42 9.68 -38.96
CA GLN A 424 50.78 10.81 -39.69
C GLN A 424 50.75 12.13 -38.88
N ALA A 425 50.83 12.07 -37.56
CA ALA A 425 50.96 13.23 -36.68
C ALA A 425 52.29 14.00 -36.89
N SER A 426 53.40 13.30 -37.13
CA SER A 426 54.71 13.90 -37.41
C SER A 426 54.74 14.58 -38.79
N GLN A 427 54.06 14.01 -39.79
CA GLN A 427 53.92 14.62 -41.12
C GLN A 427 53.02 15.87 -41.10
N ALA A 428 51.95 15.86 -40.29
CA ALA A 428 51.08 17.02 -40.12
C ALA A 428 51.77 18.17 -39.38
N ILE A 429 52.69 17.88 -38.46
CA ILE A 429 53.50 18.90 -37.78
C ILE A 429 54.56 19.45 -38.73
N ALA A 430 55.26 18.59 -39.48
CA ALA A 430 56.26 18.99 -40.47
C ALA A 430 55.67 19.85 -41.61
N ALA A 431 54.49 19.50 -42.11
CA ALA A 431 53.78 20.28 -43.14
C ALA A 431 53.30 21.65 -42.61
N ARG A 432 52.91 21.73 -41.33
CA ARG A 432 52.53 22.99 -40.68
C ARG A 432 53.73 23.90 -40.40
N THR A 433 54.91 23.34 -40.12
CA THR A 433 56.14 24.14 -40.00
C THR A 433 56.66 24.66 -41.34
N LEU A 434 56.48 23.90 -42.44
CA LEU A 434 56.91 24.33 -43.77
C LEU A 434 55.99 25.42 -44.38
N GLN A 435 54.69 25.42 -44.06
CA GLN A 435 53.78 26.50 -44.50
C GLN A 435 53.94 27.79 -43.69
N ARG A 436 54.48 27.73 -42.46
CA ARG A 436 54.68 28.93 -41.62
C ARG A 436 55.91 29.75 -42.01
N SER A 437 56.81 29.23 -42.85
CA SER A 437 58.04 29.94 -43.26
C SER A 437 57.95 30.73 -44.57
N GLN A 438 56.78 30.81 -45.23
CA GLN A 438 56.61 31.52 -46.52
C GLN A 438 55.90 32.88 -46.43
N GLY A 439 55.80 33.50 -45.24
CA GLY A 439 55.11 34.79 -45.14
C GLY A 439 55.50 35.64 -43.95
N SER A 440 56.71 36.22 -43.97
CA SER A 440 56.98 37.55 -43.41
C SER A 440 58.42 37.96 -43.68
N SER A 441 58.60 38.97 -44.53
CA SER A 441 59.83 39.74 -44.66
C SER A 441 60.02 40.59 -43.40
N TYR A 442 61.08 40.37 -42.62
CA TYR A 442 61.90 41.33 -41.86
C TYR A 442 62.84 40.53 -40.91
N PRO A 443 64.13 40.91 -40.77
CA PRO A 443 65.09 40.16 -39.95
C PRO A 443 65.02 40.58 -38.48
N PRO A 444 65.20 39.65 -37.52
CA PRO A 444 65.64 40.01 -36.18
C PRO A 444 67.14 39.74 -36.03
N ASP A 445 67.86 40.77 -35.62
CA ASP A 445 69.25 40.72 -35.15
C ASP A 445 69.35 39.82 -33.91
N THR A 446 70.09 38.71 -33.99
CA THR A 446 70.84 38.06 -32.90
C THR A 446 71.46 36.74 -33.40
N PRO A 447 72.78 36.50 -33.21
CA PRO A 447 73.42 35.25 -33.64
C PRO A 447 73.13 34.09 -32.67
N PRO A 448 73.02 32.84 -33.17
CA PRO A 448 72.80 31.65 -32.32
C PRO A 448 74.08 31.24 -31.56
N PRO A 449 73.96 30.68 -30.34
CA PRO A 449 75.10 30.22 -29.56
C PRO A 449 75.73 28.96 -30.19
N SER A 450 77.06 28.96 -30.25
CA SER A 450 77.89 27.91 -30.82
C SER A 450 78.05 26.69 -29.89
N TYR A 451 78.12 25.54 -30.55
CA TYR A 451 78.18 24.15 -30.07
C TYR A 451 79.53 23.74 -29.44
N THR A 452 80.20 24.65 -28.73
CA THR A 452 81.56 24.44 -28.18
C THR A 452 81.64 24.34 -26.66
N ALA A 453 80.51 24.40 -25.93
CA ALA A 453 80.50 24.35 -24.46
C ALA A 453 80.27 22.95 -23.84
N ALA A 454 80.07 21.89 -24.62
CA ALA A 454 79.66 20.58 -24.10
C ALA A 454 80.77 19.50 -24.02
N LEU A 455 82.04 19.84 -24.27
CA LEU A 455 83.12 18.83 -24.40
C LEU A 455 84.34 18.99 -23.48
N LEU A 456 84.28 19.83 -22.44
CA LEU A 456 85.40 19.99 -21.51
C LEU A 456 84.97 19.89 -20.05
N HIS A 457 84.59 18.69 -19.61
CA HIS A 457 84.91 18.23 -18.27
C HIS A 457 84.75 16.71 -18.13
N ASN A 458 85.79 15.97 -18.51
CA ASN A 458 86.01 14.64 -17.95
C ASN A 458 87.52 14.36 -17.83
N ARG A 459 88.06 14.47 -16.61
CA ARG A 459 89.26 13.72 -16.22
C ARG A 459 89.33 13.53 -14.71
N SER A 460 89.60 12.29 -14.37
CA SER A 460 89.63 11.57 -13.10
C SER A 460 90.78 11.94 -12.16
N THR A 461 90.65 11.61 -10.86
CA THR A 461 91.64 10.81 -10.08
C THR A 461 91.17 10.45 -8.66
N HIS A 462 91.86 9.46 -8.10
CA HIS A 462 91.54 8.51 -7.03
C HIS A 462 91.82 8.96 -5.56
N ALA A 463 91.21 8.18 -4.64
CA ALA A 463 91.71 7.66 -3.35
C ALA A 463 91.65 8.49 -2.04
N THR A 464 90.87 8.02 -1.05
CA THR A 464 91.28 7.34 0.21
C THR A 464 90.11 7.27 1.23
N ALA A 465 90.16 6.32 2.17
CA ALA A 465 89.05 5.75 2.98
C ALA A 465 88.97 6.30 4.45
N PRO A 466 88.40 5.57 5.45
CA PRO A 466 87.07 5.66 6.13
C PRO A 466 87.20 6.21 7.61
N PRO A 467 86.28 6.09 8.63
CA PRO A 467 85.18 5.13 8.88
C PRO A 467 83.89 5.55 9.66
N SER A 468 82.99 4.55 9.81
CA SER A 468 82.12 4.15 10.95
C SER A 468 81.05 5.09 11.56
N HIS A 469 79.78 4.65 11.57
CA HIS A 469 79.14 4.13 12.79
C HIS A 469 77.85 3.34 12.51
N GLU A 470 77.70 2.23 13.24
CA GLU A 470 76.62 1.25 13.30
C GLU A 470 75.38 1.70 14.11
N ALA A 471 74.37 0.82 14.02
CA ALA A 471 73.39 0.42 15.04
C ALA A 471 72.07 1.23 15.10
N ASP A 472 70.93 0.66 14.72
CA ASP A 472 70.15 -0.45 15.33
C ASP A 472 69.17 0.02 16.43
N LEU A 473 67.92 -0.41 16.22
CA LEU A 473 66.98 -0.94 17.20
C LEU A 473 66.10 -0.02 18.10
N LEU A 474 64.88 -0.57 18.30
CA LEU A 474 63.89 -0.42 19.39
C LEU A 474 62.71 0.56 19.17
N LEU A 475 61.52 0.01 18.89
CA LEU A 475 60.41 -0.38 19.82
C LEU A 475 59.44 0.80 19.99
N TYR A 476 58.11 0.67 20.01
CA TYR A 476 57.21 -0.39 20.47
C TYR A 476 55.86 -0.25 19.73
#